data_AF-A0A820SWU1-F1
#
_entry.id   AF-A0A820SWU1-F1
#
_cell.length_a   1.000
_cell.length_b   1.000
_cell.length_c   1.000
_cell.angle_alpha   90.00
_cell.angle_beta   90.00
_cell.angle_gamma   90.00
#
_symmetry.space_group_name_H-M   'P 1'
#
loop_
_entity.id
_entity.type
_entity.pdbx_description
1 polymer ?
#
loop_
_entity_poly.entity_id
_entity_poly.type
_entity_poly.pdbx_seq_one_letter_code
_entity_poly.pdbx_strand_id
1 'polypeptide(L)'
;RFGQCIDYFANGKFNDKDVDEAKLGTFQKLDKPKSPGNQGMTQFLHGITDDMRQKNRDRIFACGKQDLIDVTQRYLVNKPYAATILGPDNPKFVTDGQFRQVKNVQMPSIGE
;
A
#
# COMPACT_ATOMS: atom_id res chain seq x y z
N ARG A 1 -11.80 -8.26 -8.68
CA ARG A 1 -11.65 -7.90 -7.25
C ARG A 1 -10.95 -6.55 -7.07
N PHE A 2 -9.75 -6.30 -7.60
CA PHE A 2 -9.07 -5.00 -7.41
C PHE A 2 -9.86 -3.78 -7.94
N GLY A 3 -10.39 -3.81 -9.17
CA GLY A 3 -11.22 -2.72 -9.69
C GLY A 3 -12.49 -2.47 -8.88
N GLN A 4 -13.16 -3.54 -8.45
CA GLN A 4 -14.36 -3.46 -7.60
C GLN A 4 -14.08 -2.80 -6.24
N CYS A 5 -12.87 -2.97 -5.70
CA CYS A 5 -12.46 -2.26 -4.48
C CYS A 5 -12.34 -0.76 -4.73
N ILE A 6 -11.74 -0.35 -5.86
CA ILE A 6 -11.64 1.07 -6.22
C ILE A 6 -13.04 1.68 -6.33
N ASP A 7 -13.98 0.99 -7.00
CA ASP A 7 -15.36 1.46 -7.11
C ASP A 7 -16.06 1.52 -5.76
N TYR A 8 -15.80 0.58 -4.85
CA TYR A 8 -16.36 0.56 -3.51
C TYR A 8 -15.95 1.80 -2.69
N PHE A 9 -14.66 2.13 -2.71
CA PHE A 9 -14.14 3.31 -2.02
C PHE A 9 -14.53 4.61 -2.72
N ALA A 10 -14.52 4.65 -4.05
CA ALA A 10 -14.92 5.83 -4.83
C ALA A 10 -16.40 6.21 -4.59
N ASN A 11 -17.26 5.22 -4.40
CA ASN A 11 -18.68 5.41 -4.10
C ASN A 11 -18.98 5.56 -2.60
N GLY A 12 -17.96 5.61 -1.73
CA GLY A 12 -18.15 5.84 -0.30
C GLY A 12 -18.98 4.76 0.41
N LYS A 13 -18.96 3.51 -0.07
CA LYS A 13 -19.80 2.41 0.41
C LYS A 13 -19.39 1.83 1.77
N PHE A 14 -18.44 2.46 2.46
CA PHE A 14 -17.94 2.11 3.79
C PHE A 14 -18.46 3.07 4.86
N ASN A 15 -18.41 2.66 6.13
CA ASN A 15 -18.94 3.44 7.26
C ASN A 15 -17.80 4.09 8.06
N ASP A 16 -18.15 5.07 8.89
CA ASP A 16 -17.16 5.77 9.74
C ASP A 16 -16.48 4.82 10.74
N LYS A 17 -17.20 3.79 11.21
CA LYS A 17 -16.63 2.73 12.04
C LYS A 17 -15.48 1.98 11.36
N ASP A 18 -15.60 1.74 10.05
CA ASP A 18 -14.55 1.05 9.28
C ASP A 18 -13.29 1.93 9.17
N VAL A 19 -13.49 3.25 9.08
CA VAL A 19 -12.40 4.24 9.08
C VAL A 19 -11.69 4.25 10.43
N ASP A 20 -12.45 4.24 11.53
CA ASP A 20 -11.89 4.22 12.88
C ASP A 20 -11.11 2.92 13.18
N GLU A 21 -11.62 1.78 12.74
CA GLU A 21 -10.91 0.50 12.86
C GLU A 21 -9.61 0.50 12.02
N ALA A 22 -9.66 1.04 10.80
CA ALA A 22 -8.47 1.19 9.96
C ALA A 22 -7.42 2.14 10.59
N LYS A 23 -7.86 3.21 11.25
CA LYS A 23 -6.98 4.10 12.02
C LYS A 23 -6.29 3.34 13.15
N LEU A 24 -7.03 2.58 13.96
CA LEU A 24 -6.47 1.77 15.04
C LEU A 24 -5.43 0.78 14.52
N GLY A 25 -5.73 0.06 13.43
CA GLY A 25 -4.79 -0.86 12.81
C GLY A 25 -3.52 -0.18 12.27
N THR A 26 -3.65 1.06 11.81
CA THR A 26 -2.49 1.86 11.36
C THR A 26 -1.64 2.32 12.54
N PHE A 27 -2.26 2.80 13.63
CA PHE A 27 -1.53 3.19 14.86
C PHE A 27 -0.82 2.01 15.51
N GLN A 28 -1.42 0.83 15.53
CA GLN A 28 -0.77 -0.39 16.06
C GLN A 28 0.53 -0.74 15.33
N LYS A 29 0.67 -0.39 14.04
CA LYS A 29 1.90 -0.60 13.29
C LYS A 29 2.92 0.52 13.53
N LEU A 30 2.46 1.76 13.64
CA LEU A 30 3.32 2.92 13.86
C LEU A 30 3.92 2.97 15.26
N ASP A 31 3.14 2.60 16.27
CA ASP A 31 3.52 2.67 17.69
C ASP A 31 4.21 1.38 18.20
N LYS A 32 4.62 0.49 17.29
CA LYS A 32 5.36 -0.71 17.71
C LYS A 32 6.67 -0.30 18.42
N PRO A 33 6.99 -0.92 19.56
CA PRO A 33 8.21 -0.61 20.29
C PRO A 33 9.43 -0.83 19.40
N LYS A 34 10.28 0.19 19.31
CA LYS A 34 11.56 0.08 18.60
C LYS A 34 12.60 -0.51 19.54
N SER A 35 13.29 -1.55 19.05
CA SER A 35 14.45 -2.12 19.74
C SER A 35 15.45 -1.00 20.08
N PRO A 36 16.11 -1.05 21.26
CA PRO A 36 17.11 -0.06 21.67
C PRO A 36 18.19 0.20 20.62
N GLY A 37 18.66 -0.84 19.91
CA GLY A 37 19.67 -0.71 18.85
C GLY A 37 19.18 -0.04 17.56
N ASN A 38 17.86 0.04 17.35
CA ASN A 38 17.25 0.67 16.18
C ASN A 38 16.68 2.06 16.51
N GLN A 39 16.83 2.54 17.75
CA GLN A 39 16.49 3.90 18.12
C GLN A 39 17.41 4.86 17.35
N GLY A 40 16.84 5.89 16.72
CA GLY A 40 17.59 6.84 15.89
C GLY A 40 17.91 6.42 14.45
N MET A 41 17.81 5.12 14.08
CA MET A 41 18.18 4.68 12.71
C MET A 41 17.33 5.25 11.60
N THR A 42 16.05 5.49 11.83
CA THR A 42 15.21 6.16 10.82
C THR A 42 15.62 7.62 10.62
N GLN A 43 16.09 8.31 11.66
CA GLN A 43 16.57 9.69 11.53
C GLN A 43 17.93 9.71 10.83
N PHE A 44 18.81 8.76 11.16
CA PHE A 44 20.13 8.65 10.55
C PHE A 44 20.06 8.28 9.05
N LEU A 45 19.25 7.28 8.67
CA LEU A 45 19.19 6.77 7.29
C LEU A 45 18.28 7.60 6.38
N HIS A 46 17.20 8.18 6.92
CA HIS A 46 16.16 8.82 6.13
C HIS A 46 15.89 10.28 6.51
N GLY A 47 16.58 10.81 7.52
CA GLY A 47 16.35 12.18 8.00
C GLY A 47 15.00 12.39 8.68
N ILE A 48 14.24 11.31 8.97
CA ILE A 48 12.90 11.42 9.56
C ILE A 48 13.02 11.69 11.05
N THR A 49 12.73 12.93 11.45
CA THR A 49 12.71 13.38 12.84
C THR A 49 11.45 12.93 13.57
N ASP A 50 11.47 12.99 14.90
CA ASP A 50 10.30 12.67 15.71
C ASP A 50 9.15 13.67 15.52
N ASP A 51 9.43 14.95 15.24
CA ASP A 51 8.41 15.94 14.87
C ASP A 51 7.69 15.56 13.55
N MET A 52 8.42 15.06 12.55
CA MET A 52 7.81 14.56 11.31
C MET A 52 6.92 13.33 11.57
N ARG A 53 7.31 12.46 12.52
CA ARG A 53 6.49 11.32 12.93
C ARG A 53 5.23 11.76 13.66
N GLN A 54 5.36 12.72 14.56
CA GLN A 54 4.21 13.26 15.29
C GLN A 54 3.23 13.95 14.34
N LYS A 55 3.72 14.78 13.41
CA LYS A 55 2.87 15.39 12.35
C LYS A 55 2.17 14.33 11.49
N ASN A 56 2.83 13.23 11.18
CA ASN A 56 2.20 12.12 10.46
C ASN A 56 1.10 11.45 11.29
N ARG A 57 1.33 11.26 12.61
CA ARG A 57 0.32 10.72 13.54
C ARG A 57 -0.93 11.61 13.57
N ASP A 58 -0.75 12.92 13.68
CA ASP A 58 -1.84 13.89 13.74
C ASP A 58 -2.64 13.91 12.43
N ARG A 59 -1.98 13.79 11.28
CA ARG A 59 -2.65 13.69 9.97
C ARG A 59 -3.47 12.41 9.83
N ILE A 60 -2.96 11.27 10.28
CA ILE A 60 -3.69 10.00 10.25
C ILE A 60 -4.90 10.09 11.19
N PHE A 61 -4.76 10.76 12.33
CA PHE A 61 -5.87 10.96 13.27
C PHE A 61 -6.99 11.83 12.66
N ALA A 62 -6.62 12.92 11.99
CA ALA A 62 -7.54 13.86 11.35
C ALA A 62 -8.22 13.31 10.08
N CYS A 63 -7.72 12.22 9.49
CA CYS A 63 -8.26 11.64 8.26
C CYS A 63 -9.74 11.23 8.41
N GLY A 64 -10.59 11.73 7.53
CA GLY A 64 -12.02 11.43 7.50
C GLY A 64 -12.42 10.54 6.31
N LYS A 65 -13.71 10.16 6.29
CA LYS A 65 -14.31 9.43 5.18
C LYS A 65 -14.17 10.15 3.84
N GLN A 66 -14.37 11.47 3.83
CA GLN A 66 -14.28 12.27 2.60
C GLN A 66 -12.86 12.27 2.03
N ASP A 67 -11.84 12.38 2.90
CA ASP A 67 -10.44 12.35 2.47
C ASP A 67 -10.12 11.03 1.74
N LEU A 68 -10.65 9.90 2.22
CA LEU A 68 -10.47 8.59 1.60
C LEU A 68 -11.15 8.48 0.23
N ILE A 69 -12.33 9.09 0.07
CA ILE A 69 -13.02 9.15 -1.22
C ILE A 69 -12.20 10.01 -2.19
N ASP A 70 -11.76 11.18 -1.74
CA ASP A 70 -11.02 12.16 -2.56
C ASP A 70 -9.68 11.59 -3.04
N VAL A 71 -8.89 10.93 -2.17
CA VAL A 71 -7.64 10.29 -2.59
C VAL A 71 -7.88 9.10 -3.51
N THR A 72 -8.98 8.36 -3.32
CA THR A 72 -9.36 7.25 -4.21
C THR A 72 -9.65 7.77 -5.61
N GLN A 73 -10.44 8.82 -5.73
CA GLN A 73 -10.73 9.46 -7.01
C GLN A 73 -9.47 10.06 -7.64
N ARG A 74 -8.61 10.70 -6.84
CA ARG A 74 -7.42 11.39 -7.33
C ARG A 74 -6.33 10.45 -7.81
N TYR A 75 -6.10 9.34 -7.11
CA TYR A 75 -4.91 8.49 -7.31
C TYR A 75 -5.21 7.07 -7.76
N LEU A 76 -6.45 6.58 -7.69
CA LEU A 76 -6.78 5.19 -8.02
C LEU A 76 -7.75 5.08 -9.21
N VAL A 77 -8.73 5.97 -9.32
CA VAL A 77 -9.71 5.95 -10.42
C VAL A 77 -9.02 6.34 -11.74
N ASN A 78 -9.19 5.49 -12.76
CA ASN A 78 -8.65 5.68 -14.12
C ASN A 78 -7.15 5.98 -14.16
N LYS A 79 -6.37 5.42 -13.21
CA LYS A 79 -4.91 5.53 -13.19
C LYS A 79 -4.25 4.30 -13.79
N PRO A 80 -3.09 4.48 -14.47
CA PRO A 80 -2.33 3.34 -14.96
C PRO A 80 -1.86 2.50 -13.77
N TYR A 81 -2.01 1.18 -13.90
CA TYR A 81 -1.53 0.22 -12.91
C TYR A 81 -0.65 -0.82 -13.59
N ALA A 82 0.25 -1.42 -12.79
CA ALA A 82 1.05 -2.56 -13.21
C ALA A 82 0.71 -3.74 -12.30
N ALA A 83 0.56 -4.93 -12.89
CA ALA A 83 0.27 -6.15 -12.15
C ALA A 83 1.26 -7.23 -12.56
N THR A 84 1.81 -7.93 -11.57
CA THR A 84 2.67 -9.11 -11.77
C THR A 84 2.06 -10.27 -11.00
N ILE A 85 2.04 -11.46 -11.62
CA ILE A 85 1.45 -12.66 -11.05
C ILE A 85 2.51 -13.77 -11.09
N LEU A 86 2.75 -14.40 -9.95
CA LEU A 86 3.59 -15.59 -9.83
C LEU A 86 2.68 -16.79 -9.60
N GLY A 87 2.76 -17.80 -10.47
CA GLY A 87 1.90 -18.97 -10.36
C GLY A 87 2.15 -19.97 -11.50
N PRO A 88 1.44 -21.11 -11.48
CA PRO A 88 1.49 -22.09 -12.55
C PRO A 88 1.00 -21.47 -13.88
N ASP A 89 1.34 -22.13 -14.98
CA ASP A 89 0.92 -21.69 -16.31
C ASP A 89 -0.59 -21.55 -16.39
N ASN A 90 -1.06 -20.40 -16.85
CA ASN A 90 -2.48 -20.10 -16.94
C ASN A 90 -2.79 -19.57 -18.36
N PRO A 91 -3.55 -20.33 -19.17
CA PRO A 91 -3.77 -20.03 -20.57
C PRO A 91 -4.56 -18.74 -20.81
N LYS A 92 -5.27 -18.23 -19.78
CA LYS A 92 -6.02 -16.97 -19.87
C LYS A 92 -5.11 -15.76 -20.06
N PHE A 93 -3.90 -15.77 -19.49
CA PHE A 93 -2.96 -14.65 -19.60
C PHE A 93 -2.19 -14.63 -20.92
N VAL A 94 -2.12 -15.77 -21.60
CA VAL A 94 -1.48 -15.91 -22.92
C VAL A 94 -2.39 -15.37 -24.03
N THR A 95 -3.70 -15.57 -23.87
CA THR A 95 -4.70 -15.23 -24.90
C THR A 95 -5.02 -13.74 -24.94
N ASP A 96 -4.98 -13.05 -23.80
CA ASP A 96 -5.34 -11.63 -23.70
C ASP A 96 -4.27 -10.67 -24.25
N GLY A 97 -3.02 -11.12 -24.46
CA GLY A 97 -1.91 -10.27 -24.92
C GLY A 97 -1.49 -9.15 -23.95
N GLN A 98 -2.18 -9.00 -22.82
CA GLN A 98 -1.95 -7.96 -21.81
C GLN A 98 -0.81 -8.29 -20.84
N PHE A 99 -0.44 -9.56 -20.73
CA PHE A 99 0.61 -10.02 -19.81
C PHE A 99 1.79 -10.60 -20.56
N ARG A 100 2.99 -10.08 -20.30
CA ARG A 100 4.22 -10.70 -20.76
C ARG A 100 4.53 -11.92 -19.89
N GLN A 101 4.35 -13.11 -20.43
CA GLN A 101 4.71 -14.34 -19.73
C GLN A 101 6.21 -14.59 -19.85
N VAL A 102 6.89 -14.76 -18.72
CA VAL A 102 8.28 -15.20 -18.67
C VAL A 102 8.28 -16.62 -18.11
N LYS A 103 8.58 -17.61 -18.95
CA LYS A 103 8.79 -19.00 -18.55
C LYS A 103 10.30 -19.20 -18.36
N ASN A 104 10.69 -19.81 -17.24
CA ASN A 104 12.08 -20.00 -16.79
C ASN A 104 12.82 -18.70 -16.47
N VAL A 105 12.58 -18.16 -15.27
CA VAL A 105 13.45 -17.13 -14.69
C VAL A 105 14.78 -17.80 -14.34
N GLN A 106 15.78 -17.66 -15.20
CA GLN A 106 17.16 -17.96 -14.81
C GLN A 106 17.57 -16.93 -13.76
N MET A 107 17.76 -17.40 -12.52
CA MET A 107 18.43 -16.61 -11.50
C MET A 107 19.82 -16.26 -12.04
N PRO A 108 20.24 -14.98 -12.06
CA PRO A 108 21.64 -14.68 -12.31
C PRO A 108 22.44 -15.39 -11.21
N SER A 109 23.35 -16.27 -11.61
CA SER A 109 24.31 -16.87 -10.69
C SER A 109 25.07 -15.73 -10.02
N ILE A 110 24.80 -15.51 -8.74
CA ILE A 110 25.69 -14.69 -7.91
C ILE A 110 26.98 -15.50 -7.88
N GLY A 111 28.02 -14.97 -8.54
CA GLY A 111 29.34 -15.58 -8.57
C GLY A 111 29.83 -15.84 -7.15
N GLU A 112 30.58 -16.94 -7.00
CA GLU A 112 31.25 -17.36 -5.77
C GLU A 112 31.97 -16.23 -5.02
#